data_AF-A0A8C7S3H0-F1
#
_entry.id   AF-A0A8C7S3H0-F1
#
_cell.length_a   1.000
_cell.length_b   1.000
_cell.length_c   1.000
_cell.angle_alpha   90.00
_cell.angle_beta   90.00
_cell.angle_gamma   90.00
#
_symmetry.space_group_name_H-M   'P 1'
#
loop_
_entity.id
_entity.type
_entity.pdbx_description
1 polymer ?
#
loop_
_entity_poly.entity_id
_entity_poly.type
_entity_poly.pdbx_seq_one_letter_code
_entity_poly.pdbx_strand_id
1 'polypeptide(L)'
;MVIRNKLPTNDPRNDPSNGPFEGQACKMDQEPGRPTWNRQIEFTLAGIGCAVGLGNIWRFPYLCYRSGGGAFLVPYLLMLLVMGIPLLYMELILGQYMRRGPVHALAKACPLLKGVGLATVAISFIMCTYYNIIITWGLYYLFSSFQSPLPWQSCNNTWNTPNCTNHINPNTSSHSSTVVYFTALFPYVILLALLINNVQLPGAMEGIRFFIVPNWEKLLELEVWVNAAAQIFNSIGIGFGSLMAMSSYNNFNNNILKDTLAISITNSLTSILAGFVIFSAFGYMSHLQNIPVSELAVDGPGLVFVVYPQAFATMPVAPLWAILFFFMLLCLGLDSQFAMVEVMATSLMDGFGGPLMKFLRHKEMLVLAVCSTAFLLGIPHVMQVGIYVFQLMDHYTAIVSLMFLAFFEVLAICGLYGVRRLSANLKEMTGNRPNIFFRVCWMFVAPLLITIILVFTIIQFKPARYEDYVYPPWAQGIGWVIAMASIIWIPLGALHTLWVLPGSFTEVLYYYQSLSLYL
;
A
#
# COMPACT_ATOMS: atom_id res chain seq x y z
N MET A 1 19.20 -12.15 23.81
CA MET A 1 20.56 -11.99 24.39
C MET A 1 21.26 -10.93 23.56
N VAL A 2 21.49 -9.73 24.10
CA VAL A 2 21.95 -8.56 23.32
C VAL A 2 23.46 -8.43 23.42
N ILE A 3 24.13 -8.23 22.27
CA ILE A 3 25.57 -7.95 22.24
C ILE A 3 25.80 -6.53 22.77
N ARG A 4 26.44 -6.41 23.93
CA ARG A 4 27.00 -5.15 24.41
C ARG A 4 28.24 -4.80 23.58
N ASN A 5 28.04 -4.14 22.44
CA ASN A 5 29.13 -3.39 21.80
C ASN A 5 29.53 -2.25 22.75
N LYS A 6 30.62 -2.43 23.50
CA LYS A 6 31.24 -1.35 24.27
C LYS A 6 31.69 -0.27 23.27
N LEU A 7 31.31 0.98 23.53
CA LEU A 7 32.03 2.12 22.96
C LEU A 7 33.50 2.06 23.44
N PRO A 8 34.50 2.29 22.57
CA PRO A 8 35.89 2.37 22.99
C PRO A 8 36.08 3.57 23.91
N THR A 9 36.79 3.38 25.02
CA THR A 9 36.86 4.34 26.14
C THR A 9 38.19 5.10 26.21
N ASN A 10 38.99 5.06 25.14
CA ASN A 10 40.36 5.56 25.13
C ASN A 10 40.45 6.92 24.44
N ASP A 11 40.97 7.93 25.16
CA ASP A 11 41.33 9.23 24.60
C ASP A 11 42.52 9.08 23.64
N PRO A 12 42.41 9.50 22.36
CA PRO A 12 43.44 9.24 21.34
C PRO A 12 44.72 10.08 21.51
N ARG A 13 44.86 10.90 22.55
CA ARG A 13 45.96 11.86 22.70
C ARG A 13 47.24 11.32 23.36
N ASN A 14 47.24 10.08 23.89
CA ASN A 14 48.30 9.57 24.79
C ASN A 14 49.08 8.33 24.29
N ASP A 15 49.00 7.95 23.01
CA ASP A 15 49.81 6.85 22.45
C ASP A 15 50.84 7.39 21.42
N PRO A 16 52.16 7.39 21.72
CA PRO A 16 53.18 7.92 20.82
C PRO A 16 53.54 7.02 19.62
N SER A 17 52.92 5.85 19.45
CA SER A 17 53.44 4.79 18.56
C SER A 17 52.96 4.82 17.10
N ASN A 18 51.97 5.64 16.74
CA ASN A 18 51.36 5.63 15.40
C ASN A 18 51.99 6.63 14.42
N GLY A 19 52.40 6.12 13.25
CA GLY A 19 52.80 6.92 12.08
C GLY A 19 51.61 7.57 11.36
N PRO A 20 51.85 8.24 10.21
CA PRO A 20 50.83 9.00 9.51
C PRO A 20 49.65 8.12 9.03
N PHE A 21 48.43 8.61 9.27
CA PHE A 21 47.18 7.92 8.90
C PHE A 21 46.97 7.90 7.38
N GLU A 22 47.17 6.74 6.75
CA GLU A 22 46.49 6.44 5.49
C GLU A 22 45.02 6.05 5.75
N GLY A 23 44.14 6.45 4.84
CA GLY A 23 42.68 6.41 5.05
C GLY A 23 42.08 5.00 5.02
N GLN A 24 42.14 4.28 6.14
CA GLN A 24 41.51 2.98 6.29
C GLN A 24 39.98 3.11 6.38
N ALA A 25 39.32 3.08 5.21
CA ALA A 25 37.87 3.19 5.09
C ALA A 25 37.16 2.14 5.96
N CYS A 26 36.17 2.59 6.74
CA CYS A 26 35.39 1.74 7.62
C CYS A 26 34.56 0.74 6.78
N LYS A 27 35.06 -0.50 6.67
CA LYS A 27 34.32 -1.61 6.06
C LYS A 27 33.04 -1.83 6.86
N MET A 28 31.88 -1.59 6.26
CA MET A 28 30.63 -2.10 6.84
C MET A 28 30.71 -3.63 6.94
N ASP A 29 30.23 -4.19 8.05
CA ASP A 29 30.06 -5.63 8.20
C ASP A 29 29.07 -6.16 7.15
N GLN A 30 29.62 -6.70 6.07
CA GLN A 30 28.87 -7.49 5.09
C GLN A 30 28.64 -8.88 5.69
N GLU A 31 27.46 -9.10 6.27
CA GLU A 31 26.98 -10.46 6.52
C GLU A 31 26.98 -11.28 5.21
N PRO A 32 27.18 -12.62 5.30
CA PRO A 32 27.27 -13.49 4.13
C PRO A 32 26.10 -13.25 3.15
N GLY A 33 26.46 -13.12 1.88
CA GLY A 33 25.73 -12.31 0.91
C GLY A 33 24.21 -12.50 0.89
N ARG A 34 23.48 -11.46 1.35
CA ARG A 34 22.02 -11.37 1.18
C ARG A 34 21.66 -11.60 -0.31
N PRO A 35 20.69 -12.49 -0.62
CA PRO A 35 20.24 -12.76 -1.98
C PRO A 35 19.89 -11.52 -2.79
N THR A 36 19.86 -11.66 -4.11
CA THR A 36 19.48 -10.60 -5.05
C THR A 36 18.51 -11.11 -6.10
N TRP A 37 17.71 -10.20 -6.68
CA TRP A 37 16.86 -10.49 -7.83
C TRP A 37 17.71 -10.98 -9.02
N ASN A 38 17.24 -11.99 -9.75
CA ASN A 38 17.99 -12.56 -10.88
C ASN A 38 18.02 -11.58 -12.07
N ARG A 39 16.96 -10.81 -12.24
CA ARG A 39 16.84 -9.75 -13.26
C ARG A 39 16.15 -8.52 -12.69
N GLN A 40 16.62 -7.33 -13.05
CA GLN A 40 16.05 -6.08 -12.52
C GLN A 40 14.56 -5.91 -12.79
N ILE A 41 14.07 -6.43 -13.93
CA ILE A 41 12.63 -6.40 -14.28
C ILE A 41 11.76 -7.23 -13.32
N GLU A 42 12.30 -8.23 -12.62
CA GLU A 42 11.57 -8.99 -11.61
C GLU A 42 11.22 -8.10 -10.41
N PHE A 43 12.17 -7.28 -9.95
CA PHE A 43 11.92 -6.24 -8.94
C PHE A 43 10.93 -5.19 -9.44
N THR A 44 11.10 -4.66 -10.67
CA THR A 44 10.19 -3.63 -11.19
C THR A 44 8.75 -4.16 -11.31
N LEU A 45 8.56 -5.41 -11.76
CA LEU A 45 7.24 -6.04 -11.86
C LEU A 45 6.65 -6.41 -10.50
N ALA A 46 7.45 -6.90 -9.55
CA ALA A 46 7.00 -7.14 -8.17
C ALA A 46 6.57 -5.84 -7.48
N GLY A 47 7.30 -4.75 -7.70
CA GLY A 47 6.92 -3.42 -7.23
C GLY A 47 5.64 -2.88 -7.88
N ILE A 48 5.43 -3.17 -9.17
CA ILE A 48 4.16 -2.85 -9.87
C ILE A 48 3.00 -3.67 -9.29
N GLY A 49 3.15 -4.99 -9.09
CA GLY A 49 2.10 -5.83 -8.48
C GLY A 49 1.82 -5.51 -7.00
N CYS A 50 2.81 -4.97 -6.27
CA CYS A 50 2.64 -4.47 -4.91
C CYS A 50 1.81 -3.17 -4.84
N ALA A 51 1.93 -2.28 -5.84
CA ALA A 51 1.20 -1.00 -5.87
C ALA A 51 -0.16 -1.14 -6.59
N VAL A 52 -0.22 -1.94 -7.66
CA VAL A 52 -1.43 -2.15 -8.46
C VAL A 52 -2.30 -3.19 -7.76
N GLY A 53 -3.03 -2.73 -6.75
CA GLY A 53 -3.94 -3.55 -5.94
C GLY A 53 -5.42 -3.25 -6.18
N LEU A 54 -6.25 -3.73 -5.26
CA LEU A 54 -7.72 -3.55 -5.31
C LEU A 54 -8.12 -2.06 -5.21
N GLY A 55 -7.31 -1.25 -4.52
CA GLY A 55 -7.46 0.20 -4.39
C GLY A 55 -7.59 0.95 -5.73
N ASN A 56 -6.94 0.45 -6.78
CA ASN A 56 -6.97 1.00 -8.14
C ASN A 56 -8.32 0.77 -8.83
N ILE A 57 -8.99 -0.34 -8.51
CA ILE A 57 -10.25 -0.76 -9.12
C ILE A 57 -11.46 -0.14 -8.40
N TRP A 58 -11.46 -0.13 -7.06
CA TRP A 58 -12.64 0.28 -6.29
C TRP A 58 -12.61 1.71 -5.74
N ARG A 59 -11.44 2.21 -5.34
CA ARG A 59 -11.33 3.42 -4.50
C ARG A 59 -10.91 4.62 -5.32
N PHE A 60 -9.97 4.48 -6.24
CA PHE A 60 -9.65 5.57 -7.17
C PHE A 60 -10.87 6.03 -7.98
N PRO A 61 -11.69 5.15 -8.61
CA PRO A 61 -12.85 5.60 -9.37
C PRO A 61 -13.96 6.19 -8.49
N TYR A 62 -14.21 5.63 -7.30
CA TYR A 62 -15.13 6.21 -6.31
C TYR A 62 -14.67 7.60 -5.84
N LEU A 63 -13.37 7.80 -5.62
CA LEU A 63 -12.83 9.11 -5.27
C LEU A 63 -12.92 10.10 -6.44
N CYS A 64 -12.69 9.68 -7.68
CA CYS A 64 -12.98 10.51 -8.86
C CYS A 64 -14.46 10.90 -8.91
N TYR A 65 -15.36 9.92 -8.71
CA TYR A 65 -16.81 10.15 -8.67
C TYR A 65 -17.18 11.24 -7.66
N ARG A 66 -16.81 11.06 -6.38
CA ARG A 66 -17.18 11.95 -5.28
C ARG A 66 -16.46 13.30 -5.29
N SER A 67 -15.29 13.38 -5.91
CA SER A 67 -14.39 14.55 -5.84
C SER A 67 -14.37 15.42 -7.11
N GLY A 68 -15.41 15.34 -7.95
CA GLY A 68 -15.61 16.25 -9.08
C GLY A 68 -15.18 15.71 -10.45
N GLY A 69 -15.21 14.39 -10.65
CA GLY A 69 -14.90 13.75 -11.94
C GLY A 69 -13.47 14.03 -12.36
N GLY A 70 -13.30 14.56 -13.58
CA GLY A 70 -11.99 14.85 -14.14
C GLY A 70 -11.19 15.90 -13.36
N ALA A 71 -11.85 16.71 -12.52
CA ALA A 71 -11.17 17.69 -11.68
C ALA A 71 -10.24 17.01 -10.67
N PHE A 72 -10.62 15.86 -10.11
CA PHE A 72 -9.83 15.10 -9.14
C PHE A 72 -8.47 14.64 -9.68
N LEU A 73 -8.32 14.52 -11.01
CA LEU A 73 -7.05 14.17 -11.63
C LEU A 73 -5.97 15.25 -11.37
N VAL A 74 -6.35 16.51 -11.17
CA VAL A 74 -5.41 17.60 -10.87
C VAL A 74 -4.74 17.43 -9.50
N PRO A 75 -5.46 17.36 -8.36
CA PRO A 75 -4.85 17.10 -7.06
C PRO A 75 -4.21 15.72 -6.99
N TYR A 76 -4.78 14.69 -7.65
CA TYR A 76 -4.18 13.35 -7.68
C TYR A 76 -2.80 13.34 -8.37
N LEU A 77 -2.69 13.88 -9.58
CA LEU A 77 -1.41 13.92 -10.32
C LEU A 77 -0.41 14.90 -9.69
N LEU A 78 -0.88 15.99 -9.07
CA LEU A 78 0.01 16.90 -8.33
C LEU A 78 0.57 16.23 -7.06
N MET A 79 -0.26 15.56 -6.26
CA MET A 79 0.18 14.79 -5.09
C MET A 79 1.09 13.62 -5.47
N LEU A 80 0.80 12.92 -6.59
CA LEU A 80 1.71 11.93 -7.17
C LEU A 80 3.10 12.54 -7.45
N LEU A 81 3.15 13.70 -8.10
CA LEU A 81 4.40 14.31 -8.53
C LEU A 81 5.24 14.85 -7.36
N VAL A 82 4.64 15.58 -6.42
CA VAL A 82 5.39 16.30 -5.36
C VAL A 82 5.55 15.54 -4.05
N MET A 83 4.81 14.44 -3.87
CA MET A 83 4.81 13.65 -2.64
C MET A 83 4.91 12.14 -2.91
N GLY A 84 4.07 11.57 -3.78
CA GLY A 84 4.06 10.13 -4.08
C GLY A 84 5.40 9.60 -4.62
N ILE A 85 5.82 10.10 -5.79
CA ILE A 85 7.09 9.70 -6.42
C ILE A 85 8.30 10.04 -5.53
N PRO A 86 8.41 11.24 -4.92
CA PRO A 86 9.52 11.52 -4.00
C PRO A 86 9.57 10.60 -2.77
N LEU A 87 8.45 10.33 -2.11
CA LEU A 87 8.46 9.47 -0.90
C LEU A 87 8.72 8.01 -1.24
N LEU A 88 8.19 7.49 -2.36
CA LEU A 88 8.60 6.18 -2.84
C LEU A 88 10.10 6.14 -3.16
N TYR A 89 10.64 7.16 -3.84
CA TYR A 89 12.07 7.22 -4.17
C TYR A 89 12.94 7.18 -2.90
N MET A 90 12.52 7.87 -1.84
CA MET A 90 13.16 7.86 -0.52
C MET A 90 13.15 6.47 0.13
N GLU A 91 11.98 5.82 0.20
CA GLU A 91 11.84 4.47 0.77
C GLU A 91 12.73 3.45 0.01
N LEU A 92 12.69 3.51 -1.31
CA LEU A 92 13.45 2.63 -2.20
C LEU A 92 14.98 2.85 -2.14
N ILE A 93 15.44 4.10 -2.01
CA ILE A 93 16.86 4.40 -1.76
C ILE A 93 17.28 3.80 -0.41
N LEU A 94 16.47 3.99 0.64
CA LEU A 94 16.82 3.52 1.98
C LEU A 94 16.91 1.99 2.03
N GLY A 95 15.96 1.27 1.42
CA GLY A 95 15.99 -0.18 1.30
C GLY A 95 17.23 -0.69 0.56
N GLN A 96 17.46 -0.22 -0.67
CA GLN A 96 18.60 -0.67 -1.49
C GLN A 96 19.97 -0.31 -0.86
N TYR A 97 20.09 0.84 -0.18
CA TYR A 97 21.33 1.23 0.51
C TYR A 97 21.57 0.39 1.77
N MET A 98 20.56 0.23 2.64
CA MET A 98 20.73 -0.44 3.93
C MET A 98 20.81 -1.97 3.82
N ARG A 99 20.29 -2.57 2.73
CA ARG A 99 20.18 -4.03 2.50
C ARG A 99 19.52 -4.79 3.66
N ARG A 100 18.57 -4.14 4.34
CA ARG A 100 17.78 -4.66 5.48
C ARG A 100 16.30 -4.29 5.33
N GLY A 101 15.42 -5.09 5.92
CA GLY A 101 14.00 -4.77 6.05
C GLY A 101 13.72 -3.58 6.99
N PRO A 102 12.48 -3.07 7.01
CA PRO A 102 12.14 -1.74 7.54
C PRO A 102 12.60 -1.47 8.97
N VAL A 103 12.42 -2.43 9.89
CA VAL A 103 12.88 -2.32 11.29
C VAL A 103 14.36 -1.97 11.38
N HIS A 104 15.20 -2.67 10.63
CA HIS A 104 16.66 -2.57 10.73
C HIS A 104 17.23 -1.47 9.83
N ALA A 105 16.60 -1.19 8.69
CA ALA A 105 16.93 -0.04 7.86
C ALA A 105 16.68 1.29 8.59
N LEU A 106 15.49 1.46 9.18
CA LEU A 106 15.15 2.65 9.96
C LEU A 106 15.95 2.73 11.27
N ALA A 107 16.21 1.62 11.96
CA ALA A 107 17.10 1.62 13.12
C ALA A 107 18.55 2.03 12.77
N LYS A 108 19.08 1.60 11.62
CA LYS A 108 20.43 1.98 11.14
C LYS A 108 20.47 3.42 10.62
N ALA A 109 19.35 3.96 10.14
CA ALA A 109 19.22 5.38 9.81
C ALA A 109 19.15 6.26 11.08
N CYS A 110 18.17 6.03 11.94
CA CYS A 110 17.97 6.75 13.19
C CYS A 110 17.47 5.80 14.29
N PRO A 111 18.33 5.39 15.25
CA PRO A 111 17.95 4.44 16.30
C PRO A 111 16.76 4.89 17.17
N LEU A 112 16.53 6.20 17.32
CA LEU A 112 15.36 6.74 18.02
C LEU A 112 14.03 6.35 17.33
N LEU A 113 14.04 6.16 16.02
CA LEU A 113 12.85 5.88 15.20
C LEU A 113 12.85 4.45 14.63
N LYS A 114 13.59 3.52 15.26
CA LYS A 114 13.39 2.06 15.09
C LYS A 114 11.94 1.63 15.33
N GLY A 115 11.21 2.40 16.13
CA GLY A 115 9.78 2.23 16.40
C GLY A 115 8.89 2.44 15.18
N VAL A 116 9.30 3.27 14.22
CA VAL A 116 8.57 3.46 12.95
C VAL A 116 8.63 2.19 12.12
N GLY A 117 9.81 1.58 11.97
CA GLY A 117 9.94 0.30 11.26
C GLY A 117 9.20 -0.86 11.93
N LEU A 118 9.05 -0.83 13.25
CA LEU A 118 8.17 -1.78 13.98
C LEU A 118 6.68 -1.49 13.74
N ALA A 119 6.27 -0.22 13.69
CA ALA A 119 4.90 0.17 13.36
C ALA A 119 4.53 -0.19 11.91
N THR A 120 5.44 0.00 10.96
CA THR A 120 5.33 -0.50 9.57
C THR A 120 5.04 -2.01 9.54
N VAL A 121 5.81 -2.80 10.29
CA VAL A 121 5.60 -4.25 10.41
C VAL A 121 4.25 -4.57 11.06
N ALA A 122 3.85 -3.85 12.12
CA ALA A 122 2.56 -4.07 12.76
C ALA A 122 1.36 -3.75 11.84
N ILE A 123 1.43 -2.67 11.06
CA ILE A 123 0.37 -2.27 10.10
C ILE A 123 0.24 -3.34 9.00
N SER A 124 1.35 -3.73 8.37
CA SER A 124 1.33 -4.74 7.31
C SER A 124 0.87 -6.11 7.84
N PHE A 125 1.18 -6.48 9.09
CA PHE A 125 0.63 -7.69 9.72
C PHE A 125 -0.89 -7.61 9.95
N ILE A 126 -1.39 -6.49 10.46
CA ILE A 126 -2.84 -6.29 10.67
C ILE A 126 -3.58 -6.31 9.34
N MET A 127 -3.03 -5.71 8.28
CA MET A 127 -3.62 -5.83 6.94
C MET A 127 -3.63 -7.26 6.41
N CYS A 128 -2.59 -8.08 6.67
CA CYS A 128 -2.62 -9.51 6.33
C CYS A 128 -3.83 -10.25 6.94
N THR A 129 -4.31 -9.88 8.15
CA THR A 129 -5.44 -10.62 8.78
C THR A 129 -6.78 -10.34 8.12
N TYR A 130 -7.01 -9.12 7.60
CA TYR A 130 -8.31 -8.73 7.02
C TYR A 130 -8.32 -8.65 5.49
N TYR A 131 -7.27 -8.18 4.81
CA TYR A 131 -7.24 -8.03 3.34
C TYR A 131 -7.43 -9.38 2.61
N ASN A 132 -7.06 -10.50 3.24
CA ASN A 132 -7.32 -11.85 2.72
C ASN A 132 -8.82 -12.18 2.56
N ILE A 133 -9.74 -11.55 3.29
CA ILE A 133 -11.18 -11.79 3.11
C ILE A 133 -11.65 -11.31 1.74
N ILE A 134 -11.07 -10.22 1.22
CA ILE A 134 -11.44 -9.67 -0.09
C ILE A 134 -11.05 -10.65 -1.21
N ILE A 135 -9.90 -11.32 -1.03
CA ILE A 135 -9.44 -12.39 -1.93
C ILE A 135 -10.35 -13.62 -1.81
N THR A 136 -10.83 -13.93 -0.60
CA THR A 136 -11.80 -15.01 -0.38
C THR A 136 -13.16 -14.70 -1.04
N TRP A 137 -13.64 -13.46 -0.98
CA TRP A 137 -14.81 -13.02 -1.73
C TRP A 137 -14.57 -13.08 -3.24
N GLY A 138 -13.39 -12.64 -3.72
CA GLY A 138 -12.98 -12.77 -5.13
C GLY A 138 -13.00 -14.22 -5.62
N LEU A 139 -12.47 -15.16 -4.82
CA LEU A 139 -12.52 -16.60 -5.10
C LEU A 139 -13.94 -17.16 -5.08
N TYR A 140 -14.76 -16.77 -4.10
CA TYR A 140 -16.16 -17.20 -4.00
C TYR A 140 -16.95 -16.80 -5.26
N TYR A 141 -16.90 -15.51 -5.62
CA TYR A 141 -17.56 -15.01 -6.83
C TYR A 141 -16.97 -15.59 -8.12
N LEU A 142 -15.65 -15.84 -8.18
CA LEU A 142 -15.01 -16.52 -9.31
C LEU A 142 -15.59 -17.93 -9.50
N PHE A 143 -15.66 -18.74 -8.44
CA PHE A 143 -16.25 -20.09 -8.54
C PHE A 143 -17.76 -20.05 -8.83
N SER A 144 -18.50 -19.11 -8.22
CA SER A 144 -19.92 -18.85 -8.55
C SER A 144 -20.15 -18.30 -9.97
N SER A 145 -19.10 -17.94 -10.72
CA SER A 145 -19.20 -17.50 -12.12
C SER A 145 -19.15 -18.65 -13.13
N PHE A 146 -18.81 -19.89 -12.73
CA PHE A 146 -18.76 -21.06 -13.63
C PHE A 146 -20.13 -21.70 -13.91
N GLN A 147 -21.19 -20.89 -13.96
CA GLN A 147 -22.57 -21.33 -14.24
C GLN A 147 -23.32 -20.30 -15.09
N SER A 148 -24.40 -20.76 -15.72
CA SER A 148 -25.33 -19.93 -16.50
C SER A 148 -26.77 -20.40 -16.21
N PRO A 149 -27.66 -19.56 -15.66
CA PRO A 149 -27.45 -18.16 -15.28
C PRO A 149 -26.47 -17.97 -14.12
N LEU A 150 -25.94 -16.74 -14.00
CA LEU A 150 -25.19 -16.28 -12.84
C LEU A 150 -26.12 -16.18 -11.62
N PRO A 151 -25.68 -16.49 -10.39
CA PRO A 151 -26.59 -16.58 -9.24
C PRO A 151 -27.22 -15.23 -8.84
N TRP A 152 -26.58 -14.12 -9.22
CA TRP A 152 -27.08 -12.75 -9.02
C TRP A 152 -27.89 -12.18 -10.20
N GLN A 153 -28.23 -12.98 -11.23
CA GLN A 153 -29.09 -12.54 -12.34
C GLN A 153 -30.59 -12.46 -12.00
N SER A 154 -31.04 -12.97 -10.84
CA SER A 154 -32.47 -12.91 -10.49
C SER A 154 -32.73 -12.82 -8.99
N CYS A 155 -33.95 -12.40 -8.66
CA CYS A 155 -34.54 -12.38 -7.33
C CYS A 155 -35.31 -13.66 -6.96
N ASN A 156 -35.14 -14.75 -7.72
CA ASN A 156 -35.88 -16.01 -7.51
C ASN A 156 -35.01 -17.11 -6.84
N ASN A 157 -34.21 -16.73 -5.85
CA ASN A 157 -33.40 -17.66 -5.05
C ASN A 157 -33.85 -17.66 -3.58
N THR A 158 -33.44 -18.68 -2.83
CA THR A 158 -33.80 -18.89 -1.41
C THR A 158 -33.29 -17.80 -0.45
N TRP A 159 -32.36 -16.95 -0.89
CA TRP A 159 -31.80 -15.83 -0.12
C TRP A 159 -32.40 -14.46 -0.49
N ASN A 160 -33.31 -14.37 -1.47
CA ASN A 160 -33.92 -13.12 -1.86
C ASN A 160 -35.10 -12.74 -0.92
N THR A 161 -35.32 -11.43 -0.75
CA THR A 161 -36.42 -10.88 0.04
C THR A 161 -37.52 -10.32 -0.87
N PRO A 162 -38.76 -10.08 -0.37
CA PRO A 162 -39.85 -9.49 -1.18
C PRO A 162 -39.55 -8.11 -1.79
N ASN A 163 -38.51 -7.42 -1.31
CA ASN A 163 -38.10 -6.09 -1.81
C ASN A 163 -37.11 -6.18 -2.99
N CYS A 164 -36.73 -7.39 -3.43
CA CYS A 164 -35.77 -7.58 -4.52
C CYS A 164 -36.44 -7.35 -5.89
N THR A 165 -35.95 -6.37 -6.66
CA THR A 165 -36.48 -6.04 -7.99
C THR A 165 -35.69 -6.75 -9.10
N ASN A 166 -36.38 -7.57 -9.90
CA ASN A 166 -35.81 -8.17 -11.11
C ASN A 166 -35.66 -7.10 -12.20
N HIS A 167 -34.42 -6.78 -12.57
CA HIS A 167 -34.11 -5.98 -13.74
C HIS A 167 -33.34 -6.85 -14.75
N ILE A 168 -34.01 -7.24 -15.85
CA ILE A 168 -33.51 -7.79 -17.15
C ILE A 168 -33.91 -9.25 -17.49
N ASN A 169 -34.15 -9.48 -18.78
CA ASN A 169 -34.52 -10.75 -19.41
C ASN A 169 -33.27 -11.56 -19.83
N PRO A 170 -33.25 -12.90 -19.68
CA PRO A 170 -32.08 -13.73 -19.99
C PRO A 170 -32.02 -14.21 -21.45
N ASN A 171 -30.81 -14.35 -22.01
CA ASN A 171 -30.44 -15.39 -23.00
C ASN A 171 -28.92 -15.41 -23.32
N THR A 172 -28.41 -16.60 -23.73
CA THR A 172 -27.04 -16.95 -24.20
C THR A 172 -25.93 -17.25 -23.17
N SER A 173 -25.03 -18.18 -23.53
CA SER A 173 -24.02 -18.82 -22.65
C SER A 173 -22.88 -19.51 -23.44
N SER A 174 -21.63 -19.49 -22.95
CA SER A 174 -20.51 -20.36 -23.39
C SER A 174 -19.30 -20.30 -22.42
N HIS A 175 -18.29 -21.16 -22.60
CA HIS A 175 -17.16 -21.42 -21.65
C HIS A 175 -15.76 -21.14 -22.24
N SER A 176 -14.72 -20.96 -21.38
CA SER A 176 -13.30 -21.18 -21.73
C SER A 176 -12.39 -21.35 -20.48
N SER A 177 -11.07 -21.56 -20.68
CA SER A 177 -10.09 -21.99 -19.65
C SER A 177 -8.76 -21.18 -19.62
N THR A 178 -7.76 -21.64 -18.85
CA THR A 178 -6.55 -20.94 -18.36
C THR A 178 -5.23 -21.58 -18.90
N VAL A 179 -3.95 -21.37 -18.47
CA VAL A 179 -3.21 -20.76 -17.32
C VAL A 179 -1.71 -20.66 -17.76
N VAL A 180 -0.73 -19.88 -17.26
CA VAL A 180 -0.56 -18.60 -16.52
C VAL A 180 0.91 -18.13 -16.66
N TYR A 181 1.15 -16.82 -16.86
CA TYR A 181 2.42 -16.05 -16.70
C TYR A 181 2.12 -14.58 -16.27
N PHE A 182 1.19 -14.42 -15.33
CA PHE A 182 -0.03 -13.66 -15.68
C PHE A 182 -0.58 -12.76 -14.58
N THR A 183 -0.27 -12.96 -13.29
CA THR A 183 -0.89 -12.13 -12.22
C THR A 183 -0.64 -10.63 -12.40
N ALA A 184 0.60 -10.24 -12.70
CA ALA A 184 0.97 -8.84 -12.91
C ALA A 184 0.56 -8.25 -14.29
N LEU A 185 0.36 -9.07 -15.34
CA LEU A 185 0.12 -8.57 -16.71
C LEU A 185 -1.32 -8.76 -17.21
N PHE A 186 -2.03 -9.77 -16.72
CA PHE A 186 -3.40 -10.09 -17.11
C PHE A 186 -4.44 -9.05 -16.69
N PRO A 187 -4.32 -8.34 -15.54
CA PRO A 187 -5.19 -7.21 -15.24
C PRO A 187 -5.24 -6.17 -16.37
N TYR A 188 -4.12 -5.90 -17.04
CA TYR A 188 -4.09 -4.98 -18.20
C TYR A 188 -4.82 -5.55 -19.41
N VAL A 189 -4.67 -6.85 -19.68
CA VAL A 189 -5.39 -7.55 -20.77
C VAL A 189 -6.90 -7.53 -20.52
N ILE A 190 -7.33 -7.78 -19.27
CA ILE A 190 -8.74 -7.72 -18.89
C ILE A 190 -9.28 -6.29 -18.92
N LEU A 191 -8.57 -5.32 -18.34
CA LEU A 191 -9.02 -3.93 -18.35
C LEU A 191 -9.16 -3.41 -19.79
N LEU A 192 -8.26 -3.78 -20.69
CA LEU A 192 -8.38 -3.44 -22.11
C LEU A 192 -9.56 -4.15 -22.79
N ALA A 193 -9.76 -5.45 -22.53
CA ALA A 193 -10.88 -6.22 -23.10
C ALA A 193 -12.25 -5.72 -22.59
N LEU A 194 -12.37 -5.46 -21.29
CA LEU A 194 -13.56 -4.85 -20.68
C LEU A 194 -13.78 -3.43 -21.22
N LEU A 195 -12.74 -2.62 -21.40
CA LEU A 195 -12.91 -1.28 -21.97
C LEU A 195 -13.43 -1.33 -23.41
N ILE A 196 -12.88 -2.21 -24.25
CA ILE A 196 -13.30 -2.39 -25.64
C ILE A 196 -14.77 -2.85 -25.70
N ASN A 197 -15.17 -3.80 -24.84
CA ASN A 197 -16.56 -4.24 -24.71
C ASN A 197 -17.47 -3.10 -24.24
N ASN A 198 -17.14 -2.46 -23.11
CA ASN A 198 -18.02 -1.49 -22.46
C ASN A 198 -18.24 -0.24 -23.33
N VAL A 199 -17.23 0.23 -24.07
CA VAL A 199 -17.35 1.39 -24.98
C VAL A 199 -18.31 1.13 -26.15
N GLN A 200 -18.61 -0.13 -26.48
CA GLN A 200 -19.59 -0.51 -27.51
C GLN A 200 -21.03 -0.58 -26.98
N LEU A 201 -21.23 -0.50 -25.65
CA LEU A 201 -22.56 -0.59 -25.03
C LEU A 201 -23.29 0.77 -25.04
N PRO A 202 -24.63 0.80 -25.18
CA PRO A 202 -25.40 2.04 -25.13
C PRO A 202 -25.21 2.74 -23.78
N GLY A 203 -25.22 4.07 -23.75
CA GLY A 203 -25.03 4.85 -22.52
C GLY A 203 -23.60 4.90 -21.95
N ALA A 204 -22.68 4.01 -22.34
CA ALA A 204 -21.33 3.97 -21.76
C ALA A 204 -20.55 5.30 -21.87
N MET A 205 -20.80 6.07 -22.93
CA MET A 205 -20.25 7.42 -23.14
C MET A 205 -20.71 8.45 -22.07
N GLU A 206 -21.87 8.26 -21.45
CA GLU A 206 -22.38 9.15 -20.39
C GLU A 206 -21.58 9.00 -19.10
N GLY A 207 -21.30 7.76 -18.69
CA GLY A 207 -20.39 7.50 -17.58
C GLY A 207 -18.95 7.95 -17.87
N ILE A 208 -18.44 7.74 -19.08
CA ILE A 208 -17.12 8.26 -19.50
C ILE A 208 -17.10 9.80 -19.45
N ARG A 209 -18.18 10.48 -19.84
CA ARG A 209 -18.30 11.94 -19.66
C ARG A 209 -18.30 12.33 -18.19
N PHE A 210 -19.02 11.61 -17.32
CA PHE A 210 -18.96 11.84 -15.87
C PHE A 210 -17.51 11.74 -15.33
N PHE A 211 -16.75 10.75 -15.80
CA PHE A 211 -15.35 10.55 -15.38
C PHE A 211 -14.40 11.67 -15.84
N ILE A 212 -14.56 12.18 -17.06
CA ILE A 212 -13.61 13.13 -17.67
C ILE A 212 -14.00 14.59 -17.44
N VAL A 213 -15.29 14.93 -17.41
CA VAL A 213 -15.74 16.32 -17.29
C VAL A 213 -15.40 16.84 -15.88
N PRO A 214 -14.63 17.93 -15.76
CA PRO A 214 -14.18 18.43 -14.47
C PRO A 214 -15.23 19.35 -13.81
N ASN A 215 -15.64 19.04 -12.59
CA ASN A 215 -16.29 20.02 -11.72
C ASN A 215 -15.20 20.80 -10.96
N TRP A 216 -14.89 22.00 -11.43
CA TRP A 216 -13.83 22.85 -10.87
C TRP A 216 -14.12 23.35 -9.46
N GLU A 217 -15.39 23.52 -9.07
CA GLU A 217 -15.77 24.02 -7.74
C GLU A 217 -15.32 23.06 -6.64
N LYS A 218 -15.30 21.75 -6.93
CA LYS A 218 -14.78 20.72 -6.01
C LYS A 218 -13.31 20.89 -5.64
N LEU A 219 -12.50 21.60 -6.42
CA LEU A 219 -11.10 21.87 -6.05
C LEU A 219 -10.95 22.86 -4.88
N LEU A 220 -12.02 23.56 -4.51
CA LEU A 220 -12.06 24.42 -3.31
C LEU A 220 -12.26 23.61 -2.01
N GLU A 221 -12.73 22.35 -2.10
CA GLU A 221 -12.96 21.50 -0.94
C GLU A 221 -11.65 20.82 -0.49
N LEU A 222 -11.17 21.14 0.72
CA LEU A 222 -9.97 20.51 1.29
C LEU A 222 -10.08 18.97 1.41
N GLU A 223 -11.28 18.41 1.55
CA GLU A 223 -11.52 16.96 1.56
C GLU A 223 -11.02 16.30 0.25
N VAL A 224 -11.14 16.98 -0.89
CA VAL A 224 -10.67 16.49 -2.21
C VAL A 224 -9.15 16.33 -2.25
N TRP A 225 -8.42 17.28 -1.66
CA TRP A 225 -6.96 17.26 -1.58
C TRP A 225 -6.44 16.20 -0.59
N VAL A 226 -7.12 16.03 0.55
CA VAL A 226 -6.82 14.97 1.53
C VAL A 226 -7.11 13.59 0.94
N ASN A 227 -8.22 13.42 0.22
CA ASN A 227 -8.56 12.18 -0.48
C ASN A 227 -7.54 11.82 -1.56
N ALA A 228 -7.11 12.79 -2.37
CA ALA A 228 -6.05 12.60 -3.38
C ALA A 228 -4.73 12.13 -2.74
N ALA A 229 -4.31 12.79 -1.66
CA ALA A 229 -3.13 12.39 -0.90
C ALA A 229 -3.25 10.98 -0.29
N ALA A 230 -4.34 10.70 0.43
CA ALA A 230 -4.58 9.41 1.07
C ALA A 230 -4.66 8.25 0.07
N GLN A 231 -5.21 8.49 -1.13
CA GLN A 231 -5.20 7.53 -2.24
C GLN A 231 -3.78 7.28 -2.76
N ILE A 232 -2.93 8.31 -2.88
CA ILE A 232 -1.53 8.14 -3.33
C ILE A 232 -0.72 7.30 -2.33
N PHE A 233 -0.86 7.54 -1.01
CA PHE A 233 -0.22 6.69 0.01
C PHE A 233 -0.72 5.24 -0.03
N ASN A 234 -2.03 5.03 0.02
CA ASN A 234 -2.63 3.69 0.04
C ASN A 234 -2.39 2.91 -1.27
N SER A 235 -2.37 3.57 -2.42
CA SER A 235 -2.21 2.92 -3.72
C SER A 235 -0.74 2.66 -4.08
N ILE A 236 0.20 3.55 -3.76
CA ILE A 236 1.62 3.25 -4.03
C ILE A 236 2.20 2.27 -2.99
N GLY A 237 1.58 2.15 -1.81
CA GLY A 237 2.07 1.31 -0.72
C GLY A 237 3.22 1.96 0.07
N ILE A 238 3.26 3.31 0.09
CA ILE A 238 4.30 4.08 0.78
C ILE A 238 4.23 3.86 2.30
N GLY A 239 5.36 3.50 2.91
CA GLY A 239 5.50 3.30 4.36
C GLY A 239 5.04 1.94 4.89
N PHE A 240 4.36 1.14 4.07
CA PHE A 240 4.09 -0.29 4.37
C PHE A 240 5.36 -1.14 4.45
N GLY A 241 6.50 -0.59 4.01
CA GLY A 241 7.81 -1.25 4.06
C GLY A 241 7.98 -2.39 3.06
N SER A 242 6.94 -2.72 2.29
CA SER A 242 6.96 -3.70 1.20
C SER A 242 8.01 -3.34 0.16
N LEU A 243 8.02 -2.08 -0.27
CA LEU A 243 8.91 -1.61 -1.32
C LEU A 243 10.32 -1.36 -0.75
N MET A 244 10.46 -0.94 0.52
CA MET A 244 11.73 -0.98 1.26
C MET A 244 12.31 -2.41 1.34
N ALA A 245 11.49 -3.41 1.69
CA ALA A 245 11.91 -4.80 1.82
C ALA A 245 12.33 -5.39 0.46
N MET A 246 11.52 -5.24 -0.59
CA MET A 246 11.85 -5.70 -1.95
C MET A 246 13.12 -5.04 -2.50
N SER A 247 13.27 -3.71 -2.33
CA SER A 247 14.46 -2.99 -2.81
C SER A 247 15.72 -3.30 -2.02
N SER A 248 15.60 -3.73 -0.77
CA SER A 248 16.74 -4.23 0.01
C SER A 248 17.33 -5.56 -0.49
N TYR A 249 16.69 -6.21 -1.49
CA TYR A 249 17.24 -7.30 -2.30
C TYR A 249 17.81 -6.84 -3.67
N ASN A 250 17.77 -5.55 -4.03
CA ASN A 250 18.37 -5.08 -5.30
C ASN A 250 19.90 -5.14 -5.28
N ASN A 251 20.52 -5.06 -6.45
CA ASN A 251 21.95 -4.78 -6.57
C ASN A 251 22.26 -3.34 -6.10
N PHE A 252 23.34 -3.13 -5.35
CA PHE A 252 23.65 -1.83 -4.73
C PHE A 252 23.69 -0.68 -5.75
N ASN A 253 24.27 -0.93 -6.92
CA ASN A 253 24.45 0.04 -8.00
C ASN A 253 23.23 0.18 -8.94
N ASN A 254 22.07 -0.42 -8.61
CA ASN A 254 20.89 -0.36 -9.47
C ASN A 254 20.31 1.06 -9.59
N ASN A 255 19.82 1.42 -10.78
CA ASN A 255 19.16 2.69 -11.07
C ASN A 255 17.72 2.72 -10.52
N ILE A 256 17.63 2.86 -9.20
CA ILE A 256 16.38 2.83 -8.44
C ILE A 256 15.39 3.96 -8.82
N LEU A 257 15.86 5.05 -9.46
CA LEU A 257 14.97 6.10 -9.99
C LEU A 257 14.13 5.59 -11.17
N LYS A 258 14.71 4.76 -12.05
CA LYS A 258 13.98 4.17 -13.17
C LYS A 258 12.85 3.27 -12.66
N ASP A 259 13.13 2.45 -11.66
CA ASP A 259 12.13 1.58 -11.04
C ASP A 259 11.05 2.39 -10.32
N THR A 260 11.43 3.42 -9.54
CA THR A 260 10.48 4.33 -8.86
C THR A 260 9.47 4.90 -9.86
N LEU A 261 9.96 5.46 -10.96
CA LEU A 261 9.11 6.06 -11.99
C LEU A 261 8.25 5.01 -12.68
N ALA A 262 8.80 3.84 -13.02
CA ALA A 262 8.04 2.75 -13.62
C ALA A 262 6.88 2.28 -12.71
N ILE A 263 7.14 2.06 -11.42
CA ILE A 263 6.12 1.65 -10.43
C ILE A 263 5.05 2.74 -10.29
N SER A 264 5.43 3.99 -9.99
CA SER A 264 4.47 5.07 -9.72
C SER A 264 3.63 5.48 -10.93
N ILE A 265 4.23 5.54 -12.13
CA ILE A 265 3.52 5.91 -13.35
C ILE A 265 2.57 4.77 -13.76
N THR A 266 3.05 3.53 -13.75
CA THR A 266 2.20 2.37 -14.09
C THR A 266 1.02 2.29 -13.13
N ASN A 267 1.24 2.39 -11.81
CA ASN A 267 0.17 2.40 -10.81
C ASN A 267 -0.94 3.45 -11.08
N SER A 268 -0.51 4.64 -11.47
CA SER A 268 -1.41 5.77 -11.75
C SER A 268 -2.16 5.58 -13.08
N LEU A 269 -1.49 5.05 -14.10
CA LEU A 269 -2.13 4.69 -15.37
C LEU A 269 -3.14 3.56 -15.20
N THR A 270 -2.86 2.54 -14.38
CA THR A 270 -3.82 1.47 -14.10
C THR A 270 -5.04 1.98 -13.35
N SER A 271 -4.86 2.92 -12.42
CA SER A 271 -5.96 3.59 -11.72
C SER A 271 -6.86 4.35 -12.71
N ILE A 272 -6.27 5.13 -13.63
CA ILE A 272 -7.01 5.87 -14.66
C ILE A 272 -7.72 4.92 -15.65
N LEU A 273 -7.03 3.86 -16.11
CA LEU A 273 -7.60 2.83 -16.99
C LEU A 273 -8.76 2.08 -16.32
N ALA A 274 -8.61 1.72 -15.05
CA ALA A 274 -9.68 1.15 -14.26
C ALA A 274 -10.86 2.12 -14.16
N GLY A 275 -10.62 3.42 -13.94
CA GLY A 275 -11.65 4.46 -14.04
C GLY A 275 -12.44 4.40 -15.36
N PHE A 276 -11.77 4.36 -16.51
CA PHE A 276 -12.44 4.21 -17.81
C PHE A 276 -13.30 2.94 -17.91
N VAL A 277 -12.80 1.78 -17.46
CA VAL A 277 -13.58 0.51 -17.43
C VAL A 277 -14.79 0.62 -16.50
N ILE A 278 -14.59 1.25 -15.35
CA ILE A 278 -15.57 1.36 -14.26
C ILE A 278 -16.73 2.26 -14.68
N PHE A 279 -16.42 3.47 -15.14
CA PHE A 279 -17.44 4.46 -15.49
C PHE A 279 -18.15 4.11 -16.81
N SER A 280 -17.48 3.45 -17.76
CA SER A 280 -18.17 2.96 -18.98
C SER A 280 -19.25 1.90 -18.66
N ALA A 281 -19.00 1.01 -17.71
CA ALA A 281 -20.02 0.08 -17.21
C ALA A 281 -21.18 0.81 -16.50
N PHE A 282 -20.90 1.87 -15.72
CA PHE A 282 -21.95 2.64 -15.03
C PHE A 282 -22.78 3.50 -15.98
N GLY A 283 -22.20 4.03 -17.06
CA GLY A 283 -22.97 4.70 -18.11
C GLY A 283 -23.98 3.75 -18.77
N TYR A 284 -23.57 2.50 -19.03
CA TYR A 284 -24.46 1.46 -19.55
C TYR A 284 -25.56 1.07 -18.55
N MET A 285 -25.22 0.85 -17.28
CA MET A 285 -26.20 0.55 -16.23
C MET A 285 -27.19 1.71 -16.01
N SER A 286 -26.71 2.96 -16.03
CA SER A 286 -27.53 4.17 -15.92
C SER A 286 -28.55 4.24 -17.06
N HIS A 287 -28.12 4.00 -18.30
CA HIS A 287 -29.01 3.95 -19.48
C HIS A 287 -29.99 2.75 -19.44
N LEU A 288 -29.62 1.60 -18.88
CA LEU A 288 -30.54 0.47 -18.72
C LEU A 288 -31.59 0.69 -17.64
N GLN A 289 -31.22 1.33 -16.52
CA GLN A 289 -32.07 1.48 -15.35
C GLN A 289 -32.82 2.82 -15.30
N ASN A 290 -32.42 3.80 -16.11
CA ASN A 290 -32.84 5.21 -16.03
C ASN A 290 -32.53 5.86 -14.66
N ILE A 291 -31.48 5.37 -13.99
CA ILE A 291 -30.96 5.88 -12.71
C ILE A 291 -29.69 6.69 -13.01
N PRO A 292 -29.51 7.91 -12.48
CA PRO A 292 -28.30 8.70 -12.71
C PRO A 292 -27.02 7.96 -12.30
N VAL A 293 -25.91 8.14 -13.05
CA VAL A 293 -24.58 7.57 -12.74
C VAL A 293 -24.15 7.88 -11.29
N SER A 294 -24.59 9.00 -10.73
CA SER A 294 -24.33 9.41 -9.34
C SER A 294 -25.00 8.56 -8.25
N GLU A 295 -26.06 7.83 -8.57
CA GLU A 295 -26.78 6.98 -7.61
C GLU A 295 -26.29 5.52 -7.65
N LEU A 296 -25.47 5.16 -8.64
CA LEU A 296 -24.91 3.82 -8.82
C LEU A 296 -23.55 3.60 -8.11
N ALA A 297 -22.90 4.67 -7.63
CA ALA A 297 -21.52 4.65 -7.15
C ALA A 297 -21.41 4.43 -5.61
N VAL A 298 -21.21 3.17 -5.21
CA VAL A 298 -21.02 2.74 -3.81
C VAL A 298 -19.54 2.82 -3.38
N ASP A 299 -19.25 3.09 -2.11
CA ASP A 299 -17.87 3.07 -1.58
C ASP A 299 -17.37 1.64 -1.30
N GLY A 300 -16.05 1.42 -1.37
CA GLY A 300 -15.40 0.18 -0.94
C GLY A 300 -15.86 -1.11 -1.66
N PRO A 301 -15.95 -2.26 -0.94
CA PRO A 301 -16.24 -3.56 -1.55
C PRO A 301 -17.57 -3.66 -2.30
N GLY A 302 -18.59 -2.88 -1.93
CA GLY A 302 -19.91 -2.93 -2.55
C GLY A 302 -19.88 -2.67 -4.07
N LEU A 303 -18.97 -1.79 -4.51
CA LEU A 303 -18.76 -1.52 -5.93
C LEU A 303 -18.36 -2.79 -6.70
N VAL A 304 -17.43 -3.56 -6.13
CA VAL A 304 -16.81 -4.75 -6.75
C VAL A 304 -17.68 -6.01 -6.63
N PHE A 305 -18.41 -6.18 -5.53
CA PHE A 305 -19.17 -7.41 -5.27
C PHE A 305 -20.69 -7.26 -5.47
N VAL A 306 -21.21 -6.06 -5.68
CA VAL A 306 -22.64 -5.84 -6.00
C VAL A 306 -22.82 -5.17 -7.37
N VAL A 307 -22.21 -4.00 -7.58
CA VAL A 307 -22.48 -3.19 -8.79
C VAL A 307 -21.88 -3.80 -10.05
N TYR A 308 -20.63 -4.28 -10.01
CA TYR A 308 -20.03 -4.98 -11.17
C TYR A 308 -20.71 -6.30 -11.55
N PRO A 309 -21.02 -7.21 -10.61
CA PRO A 309 -21.77 -8.43 -10.91
C PRO A 309 -23.12 -8.15 -11.55
N GLN A 310 -23.84 -7.14 -11.04
CA GLN A 310 -25.09 -6.67 -11.64
C GLN A 310 -24.86 -6.16 -13.07
N ALA A 311 -23.79 -5.43 -13.35
CA ALA A 311 -23.45 -5.00 -14.71
C ALA A 311 -23.14 -6.17 -15.65
N PHE A 312 -22.28 -7.12 -15.25
CA PHE A 312 -21.95 -8.29 -16.09
C PHE A 312 -23.17 -9.16 -16.37
N ALA A 313 -24.08 -9.30 -15.40
CA ALA A 313 -25.33 -10.02 -15.53
C ALA A 313 -26.22 -9.53 -16.71
N THR A 314 -26.04 -8.29 -17.15
CA THR A 314 -26.75 -7.70 -18.30
C THR A 314 -26.02 -7.86 -19.65
N MET A 315 -24.74 -8.23 -19.64
CA MET A 315 -23.89 -8.27 -20.82
C MET A 315 -24.02 -9.59 -21.60
N PRO A 316 -23.85 -9.58 -22.94
CA PRO A 316 -23.76 -10.82 -23.70
C PRO A 316 -22.59 -11.68 -23.20
N VAL A 317 -22.83 -12.98 -23.02
CA VAL A 317 -21.87 -13.93 -22.42
C VAL A 317 -21.46 -13.53 -20.99
N ALA A 318 -22.41 -13.07 -20.17
CA ALA A 318 -22.22 -12.66 -18.77
C ALA A 318 -21.22 -13.50 -17.93
N PRO A 319 -21.21 -14.86 -17.98
CA PRO A 319 -20.25 -15.66 -17.20
C PRO A 319 -18.78 -15.42 -17.58
N LEU A 320 -18.48 -15.13 -18.85
CA LEU A 320 -17.11 -14.84 -19.29
C LEU A 320 -16.58 -13.57 -18.63
N TRP A 321 -17.36 -12.49 -18.63
CA TRP A 321 -16.97 -11.23 -18.03
C TRP A 321 -16.79 -11.32 -16.51
N ALA A 322 -17.67 -12.07 -15.84
CA ALA A 322 -17.55 -12.34 -14.41
C ALA A 322 -16.30 -13.18 -14.07
N ILE A 323 -16.07 -14.31 -14.77
CA ILE A 323 -14.86 -15.15 -14.59
C ILE A 323 -13.60 -14.32 -14.79
N LEU A 324 -13.52 -13.52 -15.87
CA LEU A 324 -12.39 -12.64 -16.12
C LEU A 324 -12.20 -11.65 -14.96
N PHE A 325 -13.21 -10.83 -14.66
CA PHE A 325 -13.12 -9.78 -13.64
C PHE A 325 -12.74 -10.32 -12.26
N PHE A 326 -13.33 -11.43 -11.81
CA PHE A 326 -12.97 -12.02 -10.52
C PHE A 326 -11.60 -12.69 -10.52
N PHE A 327 -11.12 -13.22 -11.65
CA PHE A 327 -9.75 -13.71 -11.77
C PHE A 327 -8.71 -12.56 -11.79
N MET A 328 -9.04 -11.40 -12.39
CA MET A 328 -8.23 -10.18 -12.26
C MET A 328 -8.12 -9.75 -10.79
N LEU A 329 -9.23 -9.68 -10.06
CA LEU A 329 -9.24 -9.28 -8.64
C LEU A 329 -8.44 -10.24 -7.77
N LEU A 330 -8.49 -11.55 -8.06
CA LEU A 330 -7.63 -12.55 -7.42
C LEU A 330 -6.14 -12.24 -7.65
N CYS A 331 -5.73 -11.93 -8.89
CA CYS A 331 -4.35 -11.56 -9.19
C CYS A 331 -3.89 -10.30 -8.43
N LEU A 332 -4.69 -9.22 -8.50
CA LEU A 332 -4.42 -7.94 -7.84
C LEU A 332 -4.34 -8.09 -6.30
N GLY A 333 -5.18 -8.94 -5.72
CA GLY A 333 -5.16 -9.25 -4.29
C GLY A 333 -3.92 -10.05 -3.87
N LEU A 334 -3.54 -11.07 -4.65
CA LEU A 334 -2.41 -11.96 -4.34
C LEU A 334 -1.06 -11.23 -4.39
N ASP A 335 -0.80 -10.44 -5.43
CA ASP A 335 0.48 -9.73 -5.58
C ASP A 335 0.69 -8.73 -4.41
N SER A 336 -0.39 -8.10 -3.93
CA SER A 336 -0.40 -7.25 -2.72
C SER A 336 -0.13 -8.05 -1.42
N GLN A 337 -0.68 -9.27 -1.29
CA GLN A 337 -0.46 -10.13 -0.11
C GLN A 337 0.96 -10.68 -0.05
N PHE A 338 1.54 -11.12 -1.18
CA PHE A 338 2.93 -11.57 -1.23
C PHE A 338 3.88 -10.48 -0.74
N ALA A 339 3.60 -9.22 -1.07
CA ALA A 339 4.35 -8.07 -0.59
C ALA A 339 4.27 -7.93 0.95
N MET A 340 3.07 -7.89 1.54
CA MET A 340 2.89 -7.72 2.99
C MET A 340 3.46 -8.89 3.80
N VAL A 341 3.35 -10.14 3.30
CA VAL A 341 3.96 -11.32 3.92
C VAL A 341 5.49 -11.27 3.86
N GLU A 342 6.08 -10.79 2.76
CA GLU A 342 7.54 -10.67 2.67
C GLU A 342 8.10 -9.55 3.58
N VAL A 343 7.32 -8.51 3.93
CA VAL A 343 7.70 -7.57 5.01
C VAL A 343 7.87 -8.30 6.34
N MET A 344 6.96 -9.23 6.66
CA MET A 344 7.05 -10.02 7.90
C MET A 344 8.25 -10.95 7.87
N ALA A 345 8.38 -11.74 6.80
CA ALA A 345 9.47 -12.70 6.63
C ALA A 345 10.83 -11.99 6.67
N THR A 346 11.02 -10.92 5.91
CA THR A 346 12.27 -10.13 5.89
C THR A 346 12.59 -9.58 7.28
N SER A 347 11.62 -8.95 7.96
CA SER A 347 11.86 -8.29 9.25
C SER A 347 12.16 -9.27 10.38
N LEU A 348 11.52 -10.45 10.37
CA LEU A 348 11.80 -11.54 11.31
C LEU A 348 13.14 -12.23 11.02
N MET A 349 13.50 -12.41 9.74
CA MET A 349 14.82 -12.94 9.34
C MET A 349 15.96 -11.99 9.72
N ASP A 350 15.83 -10.69 9.43
CA ASP A 350 16.87 -9.69 9.78
C ASP A 350 17.02 -9.51 11.30
N GLY A 351 15.94 -9.67 12.09
CA GLY A 351 15.98 -9.49 13.55
C GLY A 351 16.31 -10.74 14.37
N PHE A 352 15.89 -11.91 13.92
CA PHE A 352 15.98 -13.16 14.70
C PHE A 352 16.57 -14.34 13.91
N GLY A 353 17.08 -14.11 12.69
CA GLY A 353 17.45 -15.15 11.73
C GLY A 353 18.28 -16.31 12.28
N GLY A 354 19.34 -16.06 13.07
CA GLY A 354 20.17 -17.11 13.66
C GLY A 354 19.38 -18.09 14.55
N PRO A 355 18.79 -17.62 15.67
CA PRO A 355 17.90 -18.45 16.50
C PRO A 355 16.71 -19.05 15.74
N LEU A 356 16.11 -18.28 14.84
CA LEU A 356 14.88 -18.64 14.12
C LEU A 356 15.13 -19.77 13.10
N MET A 357 16.20 -19.68 12.31
CA MET A 357 16.63 -20.74 11.38
C MET A 357 17.12 -21.97 12.13
N LYS A 358 17.74 -21.83 13.32
CA LYS A 358 18.11 -22.98 14.15
C LYS A 358 16.90 -23.78 14.64
N PHE A 359 15.74 -23.14 14.83
CA PHE A 359 14.49 -23.80 15.22
C PHE A 359 13.69 -24.30 14.01
N LEU A 360 13.40 -23.42 13.03
CA LEU A 360 12.52 -23.70 11.90
C LEU A 360 13.20 -24.46 10.73
N ARG A 361 14.55 -24.47 10.70
CA ARG A 361 15.43 -25.02 9.65
C ARG A 361 15.33 -24.38 8.26
N HIS A 362 14.16 -23.89 7.85
CA HIS A 362 13.84 -23.45 6.48
C HIS A 362 13.01 -22.15 6.49
N LYS A 363 13.15 -21.27 5.48
CA LYS A 363 12.39 -19.99 5.40
C LYS A 363 10.89 -20.27 5.20
N GLU A 364 10.59 -21.34 4.49
CA GLU A 364 9.26 -21.84 4.15
C GLU A 364 8.42 -22.08 5.42
N MET A 365 9.04 -22.60 6.49
CA MET A 365 8.39 -22.82 7.79
C MET A 365 8.11 -21.51 8.54
N LEU A 366 8.91 -20.45 8.32
CA LEU A 366 8.63 -19.11 8.86
C LEU A 366 7.43 -18.48 8.14
N VAL A 367 7.41 -18.55 6.80
CA VAL A 367 6.27 -18.05 6.00
C VAL A 367 4.99 -18.80 6.38
N LEU A 368 5.05 -20.13 6.52
CA LEU A 368 3.92 -20.93 6.99
C LEU A 368 3.42 -20.50 8.38
N ALA A 369 4.32 -20.23 9.33
CA ALA A 369 3.96 -19.77 10.68
C ALA A 369 3.31 -18.37 10.66
N VAL A 370 3.83 -17.43 9.86
CA VAL A 370 3.23 -16.10 9.66
C VAL A 370 1.83 -16.24 9.05
N CYS A 371 1.68 -16.98 7.96
CA CYS A 371 0.40 -17.17 7.29
C CYS A 371 -0.62 -17.90 8.16
N SER A 372 -0.21 -18.90 8.95
CA SER A 372 -1.10 -19.61 9.88
C SER A 372 -1.57 -18.69 11.01
N THR A 373 -0.70 -17.81 11.52
CA THR A 373 -1.07 -16.83 12.55
C THR A 373 -2.03 -15.78 12.00
N ALA A 374 -1.77 -15.27 10.78
CA ALA A 374 -2.66 -14.33 10.11
C ALA A 374 -4.03 -14.96 9.77
N PHE A 375 -4.07 -16.24 9.38
CA PHE A 375 -5.30 -16.99 9.14
C PHE A 375 -6.15 -17.13 10.42
N LEU A 376 -5.53 -17.54 11.55
CA LEU A 376 -6.24 -17.68 12.83
C LEU A 376 -6.83 -16.34 13.32
N LEU A 377 -6.10 -15.24 13.15
CA LEU A 377 -6.60 -13.89 13.45
C LEU A 377 -7.61 -13.37 12.41
N GLY A 378 -7.61 -13.95 11.20
CA GLY A 378 -8.54 -13.62 10.12
C GLY A 378 -9.93 -14.23 10.26
N ILE A 379 -10.10 -15.30 11.05
CA ILE A 379 -11.37 -16.05 11.23
C ILE A 379 -12.62 -15.15 11.44
N PRO A 380 -12.59 -14.08 12.26
CA PRO A 380 -13.76 -13.21 12.46
C PRO A 380 -14.34 -12.60 11.17
N HIS A 381 -13.53 -12.40 10.13
CA HIS A 381 -13.96 -11.85 8.84
C HIS A 381 -14.77 -12.86 8.00
N VAL A 382 -14.67 -14.16 8.29
CA VAL A 382 -15.41 -15.25 7.61
C VAL A 382 -16.77 -15.51 8.28
N MET A 383 -16.99 -14.96 9.48
CA MET A 383 -18.26 -15.09 10.21
C MET A 383 -19.35 -14.21 9.58
N GLN A 384 -20.62 -14.44 9.94
CA GLN A 384 -21.76 -13.64 9.44
C GLN A 384 -21.65 -12.13 9.74
N VAL A 385 -20.93 -11.75 10.80
CA VAL A 385 -20.64 -10.34 11.17
C VAL A 385 -19.39 -9.80 10.45
N GLY A 386 -18.74 -10.59 9.61
CA GLY A 386 -17.39 -10.36 9.10
C GLY A 386 -17.19 -9.08 8.29
N ILE A 387 -18.22 -8.63 7.56
CA ILE A 387 -18.19 -7.33 6.85
C ILE A 387 -18.07 -6.14 7.83
N TYR A 388 -18.73 -6.21 8.99
CA TYR A 388 -18.62 -5.19 10.02
C TYR A 388 -17.24 -5.21 10.70
N VAL A 389 -16.64 -6.39 10.87
CA VAL A 389 -15.27 -6.51 11.40
C VAL A 389 -14.27 -5.94 10.39
N PHE A 390 -14.38 -6.33 9.11
CA PHE A 390 -13.57 -5.84 8.01
C PHE A 390 -13.59 -4.30 7.91
N GLN A 391 -14.79 -3.70 7.83
CA GLN A 391 -14.94 -2.26 7.65
C GLN A 391 -14.42 -1.46 8.86
N LEU A 392 -14.54 -2.01 10.07
CA LEU A 392 -13.95 -1.40 11.27
C LEU A 392 -12.41 -1.47 11.23
N MET A 393 -11.84 -2.62 10.85
CA MET A 393 -10.39 -2.80 10.78
C MET A 393 -9.74 -1.98 9.65
N ASP A 394 -10.35 -1.92 8.47
CA ASP A 394 -9.85 -1.14 7.33
C ASP A 394 -9.85 0.36 7.65
N HIS A 395 -10.97 0.90 8.16
CA HIS A 395 -11.06 2.32 8.52
C HIS A 395 -9.96 2.76 9.52
N TYR A 396 -9.77 2.00 10.61
CA TYR A 396 -8.78 2.34 11.63
C TYR A 396 -7.32 2.04 11.20
N THR A 397 -7.10 1.07 10.29
CA THR A 397 -5.73 0.71 9.84
C THR A 397 -5.29 1.52 8.62
N ALA A 398 -6.07 1.51 7.54
CA ALA A 398 -5.73 2.10 6.24
C ALA A 398 -5.89 3.63 6.16
N ILE A 399 -6.67 4.21 7.07
CA ILE A 399 -6.85 5.67 7.18
C ILE A 399 -6.09 6.22 8.39
N VAL A 400 -6.44 5.81 9.61
CA VAL A 400 -5.85 6.41 10.82
C VAL A 400 -4.39 6.01 10.98
N SER A 401 -4.07 4.72 11.12
CA SER A 401 -2.71 4.27 11.41
C SER A 401 -1.69 4.62 10.32
N LEU A 402 -2.06 4.50 9.04
CA LEU A 402 -1.16 4.81 7.92
C LEU A 402 -0.75 6.29 7.89
N MET A 403 -1.65 7.23 8.20
CA MET A 403 -1.31 8.67 8.19
C MET A 403 -0.36 9.05 9.32
N PHE A 404 -0.51 8.46 10.51
CA PHE A 404 0.48 8.63 11.59
C PHE A 404 1.84 8.02 11.22
N LEU A 405 1.85 6.82 10.62
CA LEU A 405 3.07 6.16 10.18
C LEU A 405 3.85 7.01 9.16
N ALA A 406 3.18 7.44 8.10
CA ALA A 406 3.77 8.23 7.02
C ALA A 406 4.36 9.56 7.54
N PHE A 407 3.67 10.24 8.47
CA PHE A 407 4.20 11.43 9.13
C PHE A 407 5.52 11.13 9.89
N PHE A 408 5.54 10.08 10.72
CA PHE A 408 6.73 9.75 11.50
C PHE A 408 7.88 9.19 10.65
N GLU A 409 7.62 8.54 9.52
CA GLU A 409 8.65 8.11 8.57
C GLU A 409 9.27 9.30 7.82
N VAL A 410 8.46 10.25 7.35
CA VAL A 410 8.97 11.50 6.74
C VAL A 410 9.80 12.28 7.76
N LEU A 411 9.33 12.38 9.01
CA LEU A 411 10.11 12.98 10.10
C LEU A 411 11.42 12.22 10.37
N ALA A 412 11.42 10.88 10.27
CA ALA A 412 12.61 10.06 10.44
C ALA A 412 13.67 10.30 9.36
N ILE A 413 13.28 10.21 8.09
CA ILE A 413 14.23 10.17 6.97
C ILE A 413 14.56 11.59 6.48
N CYS A 414 13.56 12.46 6.31
CA CYS A 414 13.78 13.82 5.85
C CYS A 414 14.27 14.73 6.98
N GLY A 415 13.69 14.59 8.17
CA GLY A 415 13.99 15.39 9.36
C GLY A 415 15.26 14.96 10.10
N LEU A 416 15.26 13.79 10.74
CA LEU A 416 16.36 13.36 11.62
C LEU A 416 17.57 12.78 10.87
N TYR A 417 17.36 11.89 9.89
CA TYR A 417 18.45 11.30 9.10
C TYR A 417 19.08 12.30 8.13
N GLY A 418 18.25 13.19 7.59
CA GLY A 418 18.66 14.36 6.82
C GLY A 418 18.80 14.11 5.32
N VAL A 419 18.13 14.95 4.53
CA VAL A 419 18.15 14.93 3.06
C VAL A 419 19.57 14.97 2.47
N ARG A 420 20.53 15.61 3.16
CA ARG A 420 21.95 15.64 2.76
C ARG A 420 22.56 14.24 2.73
N ARG A 421 22.35 13.45 3.79
CA ARG A 421 22.88 12.10 3.93
C ARG A 421 22.22 11.13 2.96
N LEU A 422 20.89 11.18 2.83
CA LEU A 422 20.17 10.42 1.79
C LEU A 422 20.71 10.72 0.38
N SER A 423 21.04 12.00 0.11
CA SER A 423 21.65 12.42 -1.16
C SER A 423 23.10 11.97 -1.34
N ALA A 424 23.84 11.69 -0.25
CA ALA A 424 25.18 11.13 -0.29
C ALA A 424 25.14 9.62 -0.55
N ASN A 425 24.27 8.88 0.16
CA ASN A 425 24.02 7.44 -0.06
C ASN A 425 23.71 7.14 -1.52
N LEU A 426 22.77 7.87 -2.13
CA LEU A 426 22.42 7.69 -3.54
C LEU A 426 23.60 7.98 -4.49
N LYS A 427 24.48 8.92 -4.14
CA LYS A 427 25.71 9.20 -4.91
C LYS A 427 26.73 8.06 -4.77
N GLU A 428 26.82 7.44 -3.61
CA GLU A 428 27.65 6.25 -3.37
C GLU A 428 27.16 5.05 -4.22
N MET A 429 25.84 4.86 -4.28
CA MET A 429 25.20 3.79 -5.07
C MET A 429 25.30 4.00 -6.59
N THR A 430 24.95 5.20 -7.08
CA THR A 430 24.66 5.46 -8.51
C THR A 430 25.62 6.46 -9.17
N GLY A 431 26.66 6.89 -8.46
CA GLY A 431 27.57 7.97 -8.86
C GLY A 431 26.97 9.38 -8.80
N ASN A 432 25.63 9.49 -8.85
CA ASN A 432 24.90 10.74 -9.05
C ASN A 432 24.12 11.17 -7.81
N ARG A 433 24.07 12.48 -7.55
CA ARG A 433 23.20 13.06 -6.51
C ARG A 433 21.77 13.19 -7.05
N PRO A 434 20.75 13.14 -6.17
CA PRO A 434 19.36 13.31 -6.59
C PRO A 434 19.12 14.73 -7.14
N ASN A 435 18.18 14.83 -8.08
CA ASN A 435 17.78 16.11 -8.69
C ASN A 435 17.33 17.11 -7.60
N ILE A 436 17.51 18.41 -7.85
CA ILE A 436 17.09 19.50 -6.96
C ILE A 436 15.60 19.36 -6.62
N PHE A 437 14.77 18.97 -7.60
CA PHE A 437 13.35 18.68 -7.41
C PHE A 437 13.09 17.72 -6.23
N PHE A 438 13.68 16.52 -6.22
CA PHE A 438 13.51 15.56 -5.14
C PHE A 438 14.03 16.09 -3.80
N ARG A 439 15.18 16.78 -3.80
CA ARG A 439 15.73 17.39 -2.58
C ARG A 439 14.83 18.47 -1.99
N VAL A 440 14.18 19.30 -2.81
CA VAL A 440 13.18 20.28 -2.36
C VAL A 440 11.91 19.60 -1.86
N CYS A 441 11.46 18.53 -2.54
CA CYS A 441 10.30 17.75 -2.11
C CYS A 441 10.53 17.14 -0.72
N TRP A 442 11.66 16.48 -0.51
CA TRP A 442 12.02 15.89 0.79
C TRP A 442 12.27 16.94 1.89
N MET A 443 12.92 18.07 1.56
CA MET A 443 13.32 19.06 2.57
C MET A 443 12.16 19.95 3.04
N PHE A 444 11.17 20.21 2.18
CA PHE A 444 10.09 21.17 2.47
C PHE A 444 8.70 20.63 2.14
N VAL A 445 8.47 20.15 0.90
CA VAL A 445 7.10 19.91 0.40
C VAL A 445 6.44 18.72 1.10
N ALA A 446 7.10 17.56 1.14
CA ALA A 446 6.54 16.36 1.77
C ALA A 446 6.37 16.50 3.30
N PRO A 447 7.33 17.05 4.07
CA PRO A 447 7.12 17.37 5.49
C PRO A 447 5.94 18.33 5.74
N LEU A 448 5.80 19.38 4.92
CA LEU A 448 4.69 20.32 5.04
C LEU A 448 3.35 19.66 4.71
N LEU A 449 3.26 18.98 3.56
CA LEU A 449 2.02 18.34 3.12
C LEU A 449 1.60 17.23 4.08
N ILE A 450 2.48 16.34 4.53
CA ILE A 450 2.09 15.26 5.44
C ILE A 450 1.65 15.78 6.82
N THR A 451 2.23 16.89 7.28
CA THR A 451 1.77 17.60 8.49
C THR A 451 0.36 18.16 8.30
N ILE A 452 0.10 18.83 7.17
CA ILE A 452 -1.23 19.37 6.81
C ILE A 452 -2.26 18.24 6.72
N ILE A 453 -1.94 17.15 6.00
CA ILE A 453 -2.81 15.99 5.83
C ILE A 453 -3.14 15.33 7.17
N LEU A 454 -2.14 15.13 8.05
CA LEU A 454 -2.36 14.57 9.38
C LEU A 454 -3.27 15.45 10.23
N VAL A 455 -3.02 16.77 10.26
CA VAL A 455 -3.84 17.74 11.01
C VAL A 455 -5.28 17.76 10.50
N PHE A 456 -5.51 17.78 9.18
CA PHE A 456 -6.87 17.70 8.63
C PHE A 456 -7.54 16.33 8.88
N THR A 457 -6.79 15.23 8.83
CA THR A 457 -7.30 13.88 9.14
C THR A 457 -7.79 13.79 10.59
N ILE A 458 -7.09 14.45 11.53
CA ILE A 458 -7.50 14.53 12.94
C ILE A 458 -8.72 15.45 13.11
N ILE A 459 -8.72 16.64 12.50
CA ILE A 459 -9.82 17.62 12.62
C ILE A 459 -11.12 17.11 11.97
N GLN A 460 -11.02 16.42 10.84
CA GLN A 460 -12.17 15.90 10.08
C GLN A 460 -12.48 14.43 10.38
N PHE A 461 -11.93 13.86 11.47
CA PHE A 461 -12.17 12.48 11.86
C PHE A 461 -13.66 12.22 12.07
N LYS A 462 -14.20 11.25 11.32
CA LYS A 462 -15.58 10.77 11.41
C LYS A 462 -15.52 9.29 11.83
N PRO A 463 -16.20 8.87 12.92
CA PRO A 463 -16.17 7.48 13.38
C PRO A 463 -16.60 6.48 12.29
N ALA A 464 -16.14 5.24 12.42
CA ALA A 464 -16.45 4.18 11.44
C ALA A 464 -17.97 3.96 11.31
N ARG A 465 -18.43 3.73 10.08
CA ARG A 465 -19.81 3.37 9.71
C ARG A 465 -19.80 2.40 8.52
N TYR A 466 -20.86 1.60 8.42
CA TYR A 466 -21.09 0.70 7.28
C TYR A 466 -22.53 0.95 6.79
N GLU A 467 -22.71 1.50 5.59
CA GLU A 467 -24.02 1.96 5.11
C GLU A 467 -24.68 2.88 6.18
N ASP A 468 -25.92 2.62 6.59
CA ASP A 468 -26.62 3.33 7.67
C ASP A 468 -26.25 2.84 9.09
N TYR A 469 -25.47 1.75 9.21
CA TYR A 469 -25.04 1.22 10.51
C TYR A 469 -23.94 2.07 11.14
N VAL A 470 -24.29 2.74 12.24
CA VAL A 470 -23.37 3.45 13.13
C VAL A 470 -22.86 2.49 14.21
N TYR A 471 -21.56 2.26 14.26
CA TYR A 471 -20.97 1.35 15.25
C TYR A 471 -21.11 1.90 16.67
N PRO A 472 -21.46 1.04 17.66
CA PRO A 472 -21.58 1.45 19.05
C PRO A 472 -20.22 1.89 19.65
N PRO A 473 -20.21 2.73 20.70
CA PRO A 473 -18.97 3.29 21.25
C PRO A 473 -17.90 2.26 21.66
N TRP A 474 -18.30 1.08 22.13
CA TRP A 474 -17.36 0.00 22.46
C TRP A 474 -16.63 -0.56 21.23
N ALA A 475 -17.30 -0.63 20.08
CA ALA A 475 -16.71 -1.10 18.83
C ALA A 475 -15.78 -0.04 18.22
N GLN A 476 -16.14 1.25 18.30
CA GLN A 476 -15.22 2.35 18.00
C GLN A 476 -13.97 2.29 18.90
N GLY A 477 -14.15 1.95 20.18
CA GLY A 477 -13.05 1.70 21.13
C GLY A 477 -12.13 0.55 20.70
N ILE A 478 -12.67 -0.57 20.19
CA ILE A 478 -11.88 -1.66 19.60
C ILE A 478 -11.11 -1.16 18.36
N GLY A 479 -11.73 -0.36 17.50
CA GLY A 479 -11.05 0.29 16.37
C GLY A 479 -9.83 1.11 16.79
N TRP A 480 -9.97 1.93 17.84
CA TRP A 480 -8.85 2.66 18.44
C TRP A 480 -7.78 1.75 19.05
N VAL A 481 -8.15 0.63 19.67
CA VAL A 481 -7.18 -0.37 20.16
C VAL A 481 -6.39 -1.00 19.01
N ILE A 482 -7.04 -1.30 17.89
CA ILE A 482 -6.39 -1.86 16.69
C ILE A 482 -5.44 -0.83 16.06
N ALA A 483 -5.85 0.44 15.96
CA ALA A 483 -4.96 1.51 15.51
C ALA A 483 -3.74 1.68 16.44
N MET A 484 -3.97 1.72 17.75
CA MET A 484 -2.89 1.86 18.73
C MET A 484 -1.95 0.66 18.78
N ALA A 485 -2.44 -0.57 18.56
CA ALA A 485 -1.60 -1.78 18.47
C ALA A 485 -0.52 -1.68 17.38
N SER A 486 -0.73 -0.80 16.38
CA SER A 486 0.25 -0.51 15.33
C SER A 486 1.06 0.76 15.58
N ILE A 487 0.44 1.85 16.06
CA ILE A 487 1.13 3.15 16.26
C ILE A 487 2.04 3.14 17.50
N ILE A 488 1.70 2.39 18.55
CA ILE A 488 2.39 2.44 19.87
C ILE A 488 3.88 2.06 19.81
N TRP A 489 4.30 1.32 18.78
CA TRP A 489 5.71 0.95 18.57
C TRP A 489 6.60 2.16 18.33
N ILE A 490 6.08 3.29 17.83
CA ILE A 490 6.83 4.52 17.58
C ILE A 490 7.38 5.11 18.90
N PRO A 491 6.55 5.52 19.89
CA PRO A 491 7.04 6.01 21.17
C PRO A 491 7.77 4.94 21.99
N LEU A 492 7.32 3.67 21.98
CA LEU A 492 8.01 2.59 22.68
C LEU A 492 9.43 2.34 22.12
N GLY A 493 9.60 2.44 20.80
CA GLY A 493 10.90 2.35 20.15
C GLY A 493 11.85 3.47 20.57
N ALA A 494 11.35 4.71 20.63
CA ALA A 494 12.12 5.86 21.09
C ALA A 494 12.54 5.72 22.57
N LEU A 495 11.59 5.42 23.46
CA LEU A 495 11.85 5.19 24.89
C LEU A 495 12.86 4.06 25.12
N HIS A 496 12.70 2.93 24.44
CA HIS A 496 13.65 1.81 24.51
C HIS A 496 15.05 2.19 23.99
N THR A 497 15.17 3.07 22.98
CA THR A 497 16.49 3.57 22.55
C THR A 497 17.11 4.48 23.60
N LEU A 498 16.35 5.41 24.16
CA LEU A 498 16.82 6.33 25.22
C LEU A 498 17.22 5.61 26.51
N TRP A 499 16.59 4.46 26.83
CA TRP A 499 16.95 3.66 28.01
C TRP A 499 18.19 2.77 27.82
N VAL A 500 18.54 2.42 26.57
CA VAL A 500 19.67 1.52 26.26
C VAL A 500 20.95 2.27 25.90
N LEU A 501 20.86 3.48 25.33
CA LEU A 501 22.03 4.29 25.00
C LEU A 501 22.56 5.03 26.25
N PRO A 502 23.86 4.97 26.55
CA PRO A 502 24.45 5.75 27.64
C PRO A 502 24.61 7.22 27.22
N GLY A 503 23.92 8.12 27.92
CA GLY A 503 24.00 9.57 27.74
C GLY A 503 22.71 10.28 28.15
N SER A 504 22.74 11.60 28.25
CA SER A 504 21.52 12.42 28.34
C SER A 504 20.76 12.44 27.00
N PHE A 505 19.47 12.79 27.04
CA PHE A 505 18.65 12.97 25.83
C PHE A 505 19.32 13.93 24.82
N THR A 506 19.92 15.01 25.33
CA THR A 506 20.61 16.02 24.53
C THR A 506 21.86 15.46 23.86
N GLU A 507 22.68 14.67 24.57
CA GLU A 507 23.88 14.03 23.99
C GLU A 507 23.52 12.98 22.95
N VAL A 508 22.49 12.16 23.20
CA VAL A 508 21.99 11.17 22.23
C VAL A 508 21.47 11.87 20.97
N LEU A 509 20.70 12.95 21.11
CA LEU A 509 20.20 13.73 19.97
C LEU A 509 21.34 14.44 19.22
N TYR A 510 22.28 15.04 19.94
CA TYR A 510 23.44 15.74 19.38
C TYR A 510 24.43 14.79 18.69
N TYR A 511 24.58 13.55 19.15
CA TYR A 511 25.36 12.53 18.47
C TYR A 511 24.79 12.21 17.06
N TYR A 512 23.47 12.13 16.92
CA TYR A 512 22.85 11.91 15.61
C TYR A 512 22.75 13.18 14.74
N GLN A 513 22.57 14.37 15.34
CA GLN A 513 22.58 15.66 14.62
C GLN A 513 23.99 16.09 14.15
N SER A 514 25.04 15.85 14.96
CA SER A 514 26.41 16.08 14.51
C SER A 514 26.79 15.16 13.34
N LEU A 515 26.32 13.90 13.35
CA LEU A 515 26.43 12.99 12.20
C LEU A 515 25.68 13.43 10.93
N SER A 516 24.78 14.44 10.99
CA SER A 516 24.11 15.03 9.83
C SER A 516 24.56 16.46 9.50
N LEU A 517 25.45 17.04 10.32
CA LEU A 517 26.04 18.37 10.15
C LEU A 517 27.51 18.36 9.70
N TYR A 518 28.28 17.32 10.05
CA TYR A 518 29.72 17.24 9.76
C TYR A 518 30.09 16.52 8.45
N LEU A 519 29.10 16.10 7.63
CA LEU A 519 29.26 15.42 6.33
C LEU A 519 28.19 15.87 5.30
#